data_AF-A0A132NKY6-F1
#
_entry.id   AF-A0A132NKY6-F1
#
_cell.length_a   1.000
_cell.length_b   1.000
_cell.length_c   1.000
_cell.angle_alpha   90.00
_cell.angle_beta   90.00
_cell.angle_gamma   90.00
#
_symmetry.space_group_name_H-M   'P 1'
#
loop_
_entity.id
_entity.type
_entity.pdbx_description
1 polymer ?
#
loop_
_entity_poly.entity_id
_entity_poly.type
_entity_poly.pdbx_seq_one_letter_code
_entity_poly.pdbx_strand_id
1 'polypeptide(L)'
;MSRRSWVLFAAVSVLWGIPYLLIKVAIAELPSAWVVFARVALAAALLLPLAWHRRLLHPLAGRLGWLLGLALVQVSLPFLLITVGEQY
;
A
#
# COMPACT_ATOMS: atom_id res chain seq x y z
N MET A 1 -18.13 3.46 23.20
CA MET A 1 -16.82 3.29 22.52
C MET A 1 -15.78 2.85 23.55
N SER A 2 -15.06 1.75 23.32
CA SER A 2 -14.06 1.25 24.28
C SER A 2 -12.74 2.03 24.18
N ARG A 3 -11.95 2.09 25.26
CA ARG A 3 -10.60 2.69 25.21
C ARG A 3 -9.72 2.04 24.13
N ARG A 4 -9.83 0.71 23.97
CA ARG A 4 -9.13 -0.04 22.92
C ARG A 4 -9.51 0.42 21.52
N SER A 5 -10.80 0.67 21.27
CA SER A 5 -11.29 1.15 19.98
C SER A 5 -10.69 2.51 19.62
N TRP A 6 -10.61 3.43 20.58
CA TRP A 6 -9.99 4.75 20.38
C TRP A 6 -8.49 4.66 20.10
N VAL A 7 -7.77 3.78 20.80
CA VAL A 7 -6.34 3.57 20.53
C VAL A 7 -6.10 3.00 19.13
N LEU A 8 -6.87 1.98 18.73
CA LEU A 8 -6.75 1.41 17.38
C LEU A 8 -7.13 2.43 16.31
N PHE A 9 -8.16 3.24 16.55
CA PHE A 9 -8.55 4.31 15.65
C PHE A 9 -7.41 5.31 15.45
N ALA A 10 -6.85 5.85 16.53
CA ALA A 10 -5.72 6.78 16.46
C ALA A 10 -4.51 6.15 15.76
N ALA A 11 -4.18 4.90 16.06
CA ALA A 11 -3.09 4.19 15.40
C ALA A 11 -3.29 4.08 13.90
N VAL A 12 -4.48 3.67 13.44
CA VAL A 12 -4.82 3.56 12.02
C VAL A 12 -4.77 4.92 11.34
N SER A 13 -5.33 5.97 11.95
CA SER A 13 -5.29 7.34 11.42
C SER A 13 -3.87 7.84 11.21
N VAL A 14 -2.98 7.59 12.18
CA VAL A 14 -1.57 8.00 12.10
C VAL A 14 -0.82 7.20 11.03
N LEU A 15 -0.96 5.87 11.06
CA LEU A 15 -0.32 4.96 10.08
C LEU A 15 -0.71 5.29 8.64
N TRP A 16 -1.98 5.62 8.41
CA TRP A 16 -2.44 6.01 7.08
C TRP A 16 -2.14 7.47 6.74
N GLY A 17 -2.18 8.38 7.70
CA GLY A 17 -1.98 9.82 7.47
C GLY A 17 -0.53 10.21 7.17
N ILE A 18 0.43 9.69 7.95
CA ILE A 18 1.85 10.07 7.84
C ILE A 18 2.40 9.93 6.41
N PRO A 19 2.17 8.81 5.69
CA PRO A 19 2.70 8.67 4.34
C PRO A 19 2.25 9.75 3.35
N TYR A 20 1.05 10.33 3.52
CA TYR A 20 0.55 11.41 2.67
C TYR A 20 1.27 12.73 2.92
N LEU A 21 1.55 13.03 4.20
CA LEU A 21 2.33 14.22 4.58
C LEU A 21 3.75 14.23 3.99
N LEU A 22 4.28 13.05 3.68
CA LEU A 22 5.63 12.85 3.18
C LEU A 22 5.71 12.68 1.65
N ILE A 23 4.58 12.72 0.92
CA ILE A 23 4.59 12.50 -0.54
C ILE A 23 5.43 13.58 -1.23
N LYS A 24 5.12 14.87 -0.99
CA LYS A 24 5.85 16.02 -1.55
C LYS A 24 7.35 15.94 -1.30
N VAL A 25 7.75 15.49 -0.11
CA VAL A 25 9.16 15.31 0.24
C VAL A 25 9.80 14.21 -0.62
N ALA A 26 9.14 13.07 -0.77
CA ALA A 26 9.67 11.95 -1.54
C ALA A 26 9.76 12.28 -3.05
N ILE A 27 8.75 12.95 -3.62
CA ILE A 27 8.73 13.26 -5.06
C ILE A 27 9.69 14.38 -5.46
N ALA A 28 10.26 15.11 -4.50
CA ALA A 28 11.28 16.12 -4.77
C ALA A 28 12.56 15.50 -5.34
N GLU A 29 12.87 14.26 -4.94
CA GLU A 29 14.08 13.55 -5.35
C GLU A 29 13.80 12.30 -6.20
N LEU A 30 12.58 11.75 -6.11
CA LEU A 30 12.22 10.48 -6.74
C LEU A 30 11.02 10.65 -7.70
N PRO A 31 10.98 9.94 -8.84
CA PRO A 31 9.79 9.90 -9.68
C PRO A 31 8.58 9.31 -8.93
N SER A 32 7.36 9.81 -9.17
CA SER A 32 6.11 9.28 -8.59
C SER A 32 5.98 7.77 -8.70
N ALA A 33 6.30 7.21 -9.87
CA ALA A 33 6.22 5.78 -10.11
C ALA A 33 7.15 4.98 -9.17
N TRP A 34 8.31 5.53 -8.82
CA TRP A 34 9.26 4.90 -7.91
C TRP A 34 8.73 4.91 -6.47
N VAL A 35 8.11 6.01 -6.02
CA VAL A 35 7.48 6.10 -4.70
C VAL A 35 6.37 5.03 -4.55
N VAL A 36 5.54 4.87 -5.57
CA VAL A 36 4.49 3.84 -5.58
C VAL A 36 5.08 2.44 -5.62
N PHE A 37 6.07 2.20 -6.49
CA PHE A 37 6.77 0.92 -6.58
C PHE A 37 7.38 0.51 -5.25
N ALA A 38 8.10 1.42 -4.57
CA ALA A 38 8.73 1.15 -3.28
C ALA A 38 7.68 0.76 -2.21
N ARG A 39 6.53 1.43 -2.17
CA ARG A 39 5.42 1.09 -1.26
C ARG A 39 4.89 -0.32 -1.52
N VAL A 40 4.61 -0.65 -2.78
CA VAL A 40 4.08 -1.96 -3.15
C VAL A 40 5.12 -3.07 -2.94
N ALA A 41 6.38 -2.82 -3.28
CA ALA A 41 7.48 -3.75 -3.07
C ALA A 41 7.71 -4.04 -1.59
N LEU A 42 7.66 -3.01 -0.72
CA LEU A 42 7.78 -3.18 0.72
C LEU A 42 6.60 -3.98 1.29
N ALA A 43 5.37 -3.65 0.87
CA ALA A 43 4.19 -4.41 1.26
C ALA A 43 4.29 -5.88 0.83
N ALA A 44 4.74 -6.14 -0.41
CA ALA A 44 4.96 -7.48 -0.92
C ALA A 44 6.03 -8.23 -0.11
N ALA A 45 7.17 -7.60 0.18
CA ALA A 45 8.26 -8.19 0.95
C ALA A 45 7.84 -8.62 2.37
N LEU A 46 6.88 -7.91 2.97
CA LEU A 46 6.33 -8.27 4.29
C LEU A 46 5.19 -9.29 4.21
N LEU A 47 4.28 -9.12 3.24
CA LEU A 47 3.06 -9.92 3.15
C LEU A 47 3.26 -11.27 2.47
N LEU A 48 4.18 -11.40 1.49
CA LEU A 48 4.44 -12.69 0.84
C LEU A 48 4.95 -13.75 1.83
N PRO A 49 5.97 -13.49 2.65
CA PRO A 49 6.45 -14.46 3.64
C PRO A 49 5.35 -14.86 4.63
N LEU A 50 4.52 -13.89 5.04
CA LEU A 50 3.41 -14.14 5.95
C LEU A 50 2.32 -15.01 5.29
N ALA A 51 1.98 -14.73 4.04
CA ALA A 51 1.02 -15.51 3.27
C ALA A 51 1.53 -16.93 3.00
N TRP A 52 2.83 -17.06 2.73
CA TRP A 52 3.52 -18.35 2.61
C TRP A 52 3.42 -19.15 3.92
N HIS A 53 3.80 -18.54 5.04
CA HIS A 53 3.77 -19.19 6.36
C HIS A 53 2.36 -19.64 6.76
N ARG A 54 1.33 -18.87 6.39
CA ARG A 54 -0.09 -19.20 6.63
C ARG A 54 -0.72 -20.11 5.57
N ARG A 55 0.06 -20.59 4.59
CA ARG A 55 -0.40 -21.44 3.47
C ARG A 55 -1.55 -20.81 2.65
N LEU A 56 -1.58 -19.49 2.57
CA LEU A 56 -2.64 -18.73 1.87
C LEU A 56 -2.40 -18.63 0.37
N LEU A 57 -1.27 -19.11 -0.16
CA LEU A 57 -0.97 -19.02 -1.59
C LEU A 57 -1.67 -20.08 -2.43
N HIS A 58 -1.98 -21.25 -1.86
CA HIS A 58 -2.62 -22.32 -2.60
C HIS A 58 -4.04 -21.95 -3.10
N PRO A 59 -4.91 -21.31 -2.29
CA PRO A 59 -6.21 -20.81 -2.78
C PRO A 59 -6.11 -19.70 -3.85
N LEU A 60 -4.95 -19.06 -3.98
CA LEU A 60 -4.69 -17.99 -4.93
C LEU A 60 -4.17 -18.52 -6.27
N ALA A 61 -3.74 -19.78 -6.32
CA ALA A 61 -3.30 -20.43 -7.54
C ALA A 61 -4.41 -20.41 -8.61
N GLY A 62 -4.04 -20.03 -9.84
CA GLY A 62 -5.00 -19.88 -10.96
C GLY A 62 -5.80 -18.58 -10.97
N ARG A 63 -5.66 -17.70 -9.96
CA ARG A 63 -6.33 -16.39 -9.89
C ARG A 63 -5.41 -15.20 -10.15
N LEU A 64 -4.21 -15.44 -10.69
CA LEU A 64 -3.19 -14.41 -10.86
C LEU A 64 -3.67 -13.22 -11.69
N GLY A 65 -4.43 -13.46 -12.77
CA GLY A 65 -5.01 -12.38 -13.58
C GLY A 65 -5.93 -11.45 -12.78
N TRP A 66 -6.81 -12.01 -11.95
CA TRP A 66 -7.68 -11.24 -11.06
C TRP A 66 -6.90 -10.49 -9.99
N LEU A 67 -5.88 -11.12 -9.41
CA LEU A 67 -5.01 -10.48 -8.42
C LEU A 67 -4.22 -9.31 -9.01
N LEU A 68 -3.71 -9.47 -10.24
CA LEU A 68 -3.05 -8.39 -10.98
C LEU A 68 -4.03 -7.26 -11.28
N GLY A 69 -5.25 -7.57 -11.75
CA GLY A 69 -6.29 -6.57 -11.96
C GLY A 69 -6.62 -5.79 -10.69
N LEU A 70 -6.80 -6.48 -9.56
CA LEU A 70 -7.02 -5.88 -8.25
C LEU A 70 -5.85 -5.00 -7.81
N ALA A 71 -4.61 -5.49 -7.92
CA ALA A 71 -3.43 -4.74 -7.55
C ALA A 71 -3.27 -3.47 -8.41
N LEU A 72 -3.51 -3.56 -9.72
CA LEU A 72 -3.40 -2.41 -10.61
C LEU A 72 -4.49 -1.38 -10.34
N VAL A 73 -5.75 -1.80 -10.31
CA VAL A 73 -6.91 -0.90 -10.24
C VAL A 73 -7.13 -0.34 -8.85
N GLN A 74 -6.95 -1.15 -7.80
CA GLN A 74 -7.29 -0.75 -6.43
C GLN A 74 -6.08 -0.25 -5.63
N VAL A 75 -4.86 -0.50 -6.10
CA VAL A 75 -3.64 -0.12 -5.36
C VAL A 75 -2.76 0.79 -6.21
N SER A 76 -2.15 0.28 -7.28
CA SER A 76 -1.12 1.01 -8.01
C SER A 76 -1.64 2.27 -8.71
N LEU A 77 -2.78 2.18 -9.39
CA LEU A 77 -3.35 3.30 -10.12
C LEU A 77 -3.78 4.44 -9.18
N PRO A 78 -4.57 4.21 -8.11
CA PRO A 78 -4.92 5.26 -7.16
C PRO A 78 -3.69 5.92 -6.51
N PHE A 79 -2.72 5.12 -6.07
CA PHE A 79 -1.51 5.69 -5.46
C PHE A 79 -0.69 6.51 -6.46
N LEU A 80 -0.60 6.08 -7.72
CA LEU A 80 0.06 6.86 -8.75
C LEU A 80 -0.66 8.19 -9.01
N LEU A 81 -1.99 8.16 -9.14
CA LEU A 81 -2.80 9.37 -9.37
C LEU A 81 -2.66 10.38 -8.22
N ILE A 82 -2.67 9.92 -6.97
CA ILE A 82 -2.46 10.79 -5.80
C ILE A 82 -1.04 11.40 -5.85
N THR A 83 -0.03 10.58 -6.13
CA THR A 83 1.37 11.02 -6.13
C THR A 83 1.66 12.00 -7.28
N VAL A 84 1.06 11.76 -8.44
CA VAL A 84 1.10 12.68 -9.59
C VAL A 84 0.34 13.97 -9.30
N GLY A 85 -0.81 13.90 -8.62
CA GLY A 85 -1.56 15.07 -8.19
C GLY A 85 -0.78 15.98 -7.23
N GLU A 86 0.15 15.43 -6.46
CA GLU A 86 1.07 16.21 -5.60
C GLU A 86 2.28 16.78 -6.35
N GLN A 87 2.59 16.29 -7.56
CA GLN A 87 3.70 16.78 -8.38
C GLN A 87 3.39 18.08 -9.12
N TYR A 88 2.13 18.33 -9.47
CA TYR A 88 1.66 19.50 -10.21
C TYR A 88 0.81 20.42 -9.32
#